data_AF-A0A388T4Q8-F1
#
_entry.id   AF-A0A388T4Q8-F1
#
_cell.length_a   1.000
_cell.length_b   1.000
_cell.length_c   1.000
_cell.angle_alpha   90.00
_cell.angle_beta   90.00
_cell.angle_gamma   90.00
#
_symmetry.space_group_name_H-M   'P 1'
#
loop_
_entity.id
_entity.type
_entity.pdbx_description
1 polymer ?
#
loop_
_entity_poly.entity_id
_entity_poly.type
_entity_poly.pdbx_seq_one_letter_code
_entity_poly.pdbx_strand_id
1 'polypeptide(L)'
;MPTELRNCGLSTEDSLKFNTEPNFEQVRSAQSSYPTRTFQTTDAATIEIDLQQWSGENFKAVYGGGEIAEVTVASQPGVKHYKFSPPKIGGRTEVMAVVEVIDGGKHYRFVFPRCMQMEGVSGDLAKTKEAVLPLRLAVQGGDDLDAWYVLTDDPAFAPAA
;
A
#
# COMPACT_ATOMS: atom_id res chain seq x y z
N MET A 1 -2.87 17.74 -6.83
CA MET A 1 -1.92 16.66 -6.49
C MET A 1 -0.56 17.00 -7.08
N PRO A 2 0.56 16.75 -6.37
CA PRO A 2 1.89 16.74 -6.97
C PRO A 2 1.89 15.88 -8.24
N THR A 3 2.61 16.31 -9.28
CA THR A 3 2.65 15.68 -10.61
C THR A 3 3.13 14.21 -10.57
N GLU A 4 3.88 13.86 -9.52
CA GLU A 4 4.43 12.53 -9.24
C GLU A 4 3.37 11.53 -8.74
N LEU A 5 2.27 12.01 -8.12
CA LEU A 5 1.22 11.13 -7.61
C LEU A 5 0.25 10.74 -8.73
N ARG A 6 -0.02 9.44 -8.84
CA ARG A 6 -0.99 8.88 -9.78
C ARG A 6 -2.31 8.60 -9.05
N ASN A 7 -3.43 8.96 -9.68
CA ASN A 7 -4.75 8.60 -9.17
C ASN A 7 -5.00 7.11 -9.43
N CYS A 8 -5.33 6.35 -8.38
CA CYS A 8 -5.60 4.90 -8.45
C CYS A 8 -6.98 4.57 -9.04
N GLY A 9 -7.83 5.55 -9.30
CA GLY A 9 -9.18 5.37 -9.83
C GLY A 9 -10.18 4.96 -8.76
N LEU A 10 -11.13 4.11 -9.13
CA LEU A 10 -12.14 3.59 -8.22
C LEU A 10 -11.62 2.40 -7.42
N SER A 11 -12.12 2.27 -6.19
CA SER A 11 -11.85 1.16 -5.28
C SER A 11 -13.17 0.67 -4.69
N THR A 12 -13.19 -0.56 -4.20
CA THR A 12 -14.40 -1.09 -3.55
C THR A 12 -14.63 -0.43 -2.20
N GLU A 13 -15.91 -0.24 -1.85
CA GLU A 13 -16.39 0.62 -0.76
C GLU A 13 -15.71 0.37 0.60
N ASP A 14 -15.51 -0.90 0.97
CA ASP A 14 -15.02 -1.29 2.30
C ASP A 14 -13.56 -1.83 2.30
N SER A 15 -12.82 -1.63 1.22
CA SER A 15 -11.50 -2.27 1.07
C SER A 15 -10.33 -1.48 1.63
N LEU A 16 -10.44 -0.15 1.72
CA LEU A 16 -9.34 0.70 2.17
C LEU A 16 -9.09 0.52 3.67
N LYS A 17 -7.92 -0.02 4.01
CA LYS A 17 -7.49 -0.25 5.39
C LYS A 17 -6.06 0.24 5.59
N PHE A 18 -5.83 0.86 6.73
CA PHE A 18 -4.51 1.16 7.24
C PHE A 18 -4.37 0.51 8.62
N ASN A 19 -3.41 -0.40 8.75
CA ASN A 19 -3.15 -1.14 9.99
C ASN A 19 -1.78 -0.77 10.52
N THR A 20 -1.67 -0.63 11.84
CA THR A 20 -0.40 -0.52 12.57
C THR A 20 -0.32 -1.63 13.61
N GLU A 21 0.79 -2.36 13.61
CA GLU A 21 1.00 -3.54 14.44
C GLU A 21 2.33 -3.40 15.19
N PRO A 22 2.31 -2.89 16.43
CA PRO A 22 3.48 -2.89 17.29
C PRO A 22 3.74 -4.31 17.81
N ASN A 23 4.96 -4.79 17.62
CA ASN A 23 5.38 -6.11 18.09
C ASN A 23 6.13 -6.00 19.41
N PHE A 24 5.79 -6.90 20.34
CA PHE A 24 6.40 -6.91 21.67
C PHE A 24 7.02 -8.26 22.01
N GLU A 25 8.23 -8.24 22.53
CA GLU A 25 8.90 -9.40 23.12
C GLU A 25 8.83 -9.33 24.65
N GLN A 26 8.41 -10.44 25.26
CA GLN A 26 8.31 -10.56 26.72
C GLN A 26 9.48 -11.36 27.27
N VAL A 27 10.22 -10.78 28.21
CA VAL A 27 11.25 -11.47 28.98
C VAL A 27 10.63 -12.00 30.26
N ARG A 28 10.81 -13.29 30.52
CA ARG A 28 10.38 -13.96 31.76
C ARG A 28 11.60 -14.30 32.61
N SER A 29 11.46 -14.16 33.92
CA SER A 29 12.48 -14.59 34.88
C SER A 29 12.08 -15.90 35.53
N ALA A 30 13.03 -16.77 35.85
CA ALA A 30 12.75 -18.08 36.46
C ALA A 30 11.98 -17.98 37.80
N GLN A 31 12.08 -16.84 38.49
CA GLN A 31 11.42 -16.56 39.75
C GLN A 31 9.96 -16.12 39.60
N SER A 32 9.47 -15.90 38.38
CA SER A 32 8.14 -15.35 38.12
C SER A 32 7.44 -16.08 36.98
N SER A 33 6.18 -16.47 37.21
CA SER A 33 5.31 -16.97 36.14
C SER A 33 4.75 -15.87 35.23
N TYR A 34 4.91 -14.60 35.62
CA TYR A 34 4.54 -13.42 34.83
C TYR A 34 5.76 -12.80 34.13
N PRO A 35 5.58 -12.14 32.96
CA PRO A 35 6.64 -11.38 32.30
C PRO A 35 7.24 -10.35 33.25
N THR A 36 8.57 -10.34 33.34
CA THR A 36 9.28 -9.37 34.17
C THR A 36 9.66 -8.12 33.39
N ARG A 37 9.72 -8.20 32.05
CA ARG A 37 9.92 -7.06 31.15
C ARG A 37 9.23 -7.30 29.81
N THR A 38 8.81 -6.23 29.15
CA THR A 38 8.29 -6.23 27.78
C THR A 38 9.03 -5.17 26.97
N PHE A 39 9.51 -5.55 25.79
CA PHE A 39 10.17 -4.65 24.83
C PHE A 39 9.35 -4.57 23.57
N GLN A 40 9.19 -3.37 23.00
CA GLN A 40 8.71 -3.22 21.63
C GLN A 40 9.89 -3.48 20.70
N THR A 41 9.75 -4.45 19.80
CA THR A 41 10.85 -4.91 18.94
C THR A 41 10.77 -4.31 17.56
N THR A 42 9.57 -4.18 17.01
CA THR A 42 9.33 -3.59 15.70
C THR A 42 7.95 -2.94 15.65
N ASP A 43 7.79 -1.99 14.75
CA ASP A 43 6.50 -1.47 14.31
C ASP A 43 6.29 -1.85 12.85
N ALA A 44 5.21 -2.57 12.57
CA ALA A 44 4.78 -2.85 11.21
C ALA A 44 3.58 -1.98 10.87
N ALA A 45 3.48 -1.53 9.62
CA ALA A 45 2.26 -0.90 9.14
C ALA A 45 1.95 -1.37 7.71
N THR A 46 0.68 -1.54 7.40
CA THR A 46 0.22 -2.01 6.10
C THR A 46 -0.94 -1.16 5.57
N ILE A 47 -0.97 -1.01 4.25
CA ILE A 47 -2.06 -0.34 3.53
C ILE A 47 -2.67 -1.37 2.58
N GLU A 48 -3.97 -1.53 2.67
CA GLU A 48 -4.72 -2.47 1.85
C GLU A 48 -5.84 -1.74 1.13
N ILE A 49 -6.01 -2.01 -0.17
CA ILE A 49 -7.14 -1.52 -0.94
C ILE A 49 -7.38 -2.42 -2.15
N ASP A 50 -8.64 -2.61 -2.52
CA ASP A 50 -9.02 -3.37 -3.71
C ASP A 50 -9.45 -2.38 -4.80
N LEU A 51 -8.59 -2.24 -5.81
CA LEU A 51 -8.77 -1.31 -6.93
C LEU A 51 -9.67 -1.93 -7.99
N GLN A 52 -10.68 -1.17 -8.43
CA GLN A 52 -11.55 -1.55 -9.55
C GLN A 52 -10.97 -1.10 -10.89
N GLN A 53 -10.07 -0.10 -10.89
CA GLN A 53 -9.48 0.42 -12.10
C GLN A 53 -8.28 -0.42 -12.57
N TRP A 54 -8.41 -1.03 -13.74
CA TRP A 54 -7.33 -1.79 -14.39
C TRP A 54 -6.50 -0.86 -15.29
N SER A 55 -5.55 -0.15 -14.69
CA SER A 55 -4.59 0.69 -15.41
C SER A 55 -3.18 0.07 -15.37
N GLY A 56 -2.31 0.45 -16.32
CA GLY A 56 -0.93 -0.02 -16.32
C GLY A 56 -0.15 0.37 -15.07
N GLU A 57 -0.43 1.55 -14.52
CA GLU A 57 0.19 2.04 -13.28
C GLU A 57 -0.31 1.25 -12.06
N ASN A 58 -1.61 0.95 -11.98
CA ASN A 58 -2.16 0.12 -10.91
C ASN A 58 -1.62 -1.32 -10.98
N PHE A 59 -1.46 -1.87 -12.18
CA PHE A 59 -0.82 -3.19 -12.38
C PHE A 59 0.61 -3.19 -11.84
N LYS A 60 1.40 -2.17 -12.18
CA LYS A 60 2.76 -2.05 -11.66
C LYS A 60 2.76 -1.92 -10.15
N ALA A 61 1.90 -1.09 -9.56
CA ALA A 61 1.84 -0.92 -8.11
C ALA A 61 1.49 -2.25 -7.39
N VAL A 62 0.45 -2.94 -7.85
CA VAL A 62 -0.06 -4.20 -7.26
C VAL A 62 0.97 -5.33 -7.34
N TYR A 63 1.72 -5.44 -8.44
CA TYR A 63 2.75 -6.47 -8.59
C TYR A 63 4.14 -6.02 -8.11
N GLY A 64 4.24 -4.81 -7.53
CA GLY A 64 5.50 -4.25 -7.01
C GLY A 64 6.51 -3.87 -8.08
N GLY A 65 6.06 -3.57 -9.31
CA GLY A 65 6.89 -3.14 -10.43
C GLY A 65 6.51 -3.87 -11.72
N GLY A 66 7.51 -4.15 -12.56
CA GLY A 66 7.34 -4.84 -13.84
C GLY A 66 7.27 -3.90 -15.04
N GLU A 67 7.21 -4.50 -16.21
CA GLU A 67 7.31 -3.80 -17.49
C GLU A 67 6.07 -4.04 -18.34
N ILE A 68 5.58 -2.98 -18.99
CA ILE A 68 4.52 -3.07 -20.00
C ILE A 68 5.14 -2.74 -21.35
N ALA A 69 5.13 -3.72 -22.26
CA ALA A 69 5.64 -3.58 -23.61
C ALA A 69 4.52 -3.66 -24.66
N GLU A 70 4.61 -2.86 -25.72
CA GLU A 70 3.76 -3.01 -26.91
C GLU A 70 4.19 -4.27 -27.67
N VAL A 71 3.22 -5.10 -28.07
CA VAL A 71 3.46 -6.34 -28.80
C VAL A 71 2.66 -6.36 -30.09
N THR A 72 3.29 -6.87 -31.15
CA THR A 72 2.64 -7.04 -32.45
C THR A 72 2.02 -8.43 -32.54
N VAL A 73 0.72 -8.51 -32.79
CA VAL A 73 0.01 -9.78 -32.98
C VAL A 73 -0.24 -9.98 -34.46
N ALA A 74 0.37 -11.02 -35.05
CA ALA A 74 0.34 -11.27 -36.49
C ALA A 74 -1.08 -11.45 -37.07
N SER A 75 -2.03 -11.94 -36.26
CA SER A 75 -3.42 -12.15 -36.67
C SER A 75 -4.29 -10.89 -36.63
N GLN A 76 -3.79 -9.76 -36.09
CA GLN A 76 -4.53 -8.50 -35.98
C GLN A 76 -3.64 -7.29 -36.31
N PRO A 77 -3.16 -7.16 -37.56
CA PRO A 77 -2.35 -6.02 -37.96
C PRO A 77 -3.13 -4.70 -37.81
N GLY A 78 -2.50 -3.71 -37.16
CA GLY A 78 -3.08 -2.38 -36.91
C GLY A 78 -3.71 -2.17 -35.53
N VAL A 79 -3.85 -3.23 -34.72
CA VAL A 79 -4.29 -3.13 -33.32
C VAL A 79 -3.07 -3.16 -32.39
N LYS A 80 -3.00 -2.20 -31.47
CA LYS A 80 -1.96 -2.19 -30.42
C LYS A 80 -2.32 -3.19 -29.34
N HIS A 81 -1.40 -4.10 -29.04
CA HIS A 81 -1.52 -5.02 -27.91
C HIS A 81 -0.42 -4.73 -26.90
N TYR A 82 -0.67 -5.05 -25.64
CA TYR A 82 0.26 -4.79 -24.54
C TYR A 82 0.48 -6.07 -23.73
N LYS A 83 1.73 -6.29 -23.33
CA LYS A 83 2.13 -7.38 -22.45
C LYS A 83 2.70 -6.80 -21.16
N PHE A 84 2.11 -7.15 -20.03
CA PHE A 84 2.72 -6.96 -18.72
C PHE A 84 3.65 -8.14 -18.40
N SER A 85 4.86 -7.84 -17.93
CA SER A 85 5.80 -8.82 -17.38
C SER A 85 6.11 -8.44 -15.93
N PRO A 86 5.85 -9.34 -14.95
CA PRO A 86 6.10 -9.04 -13.55
C PRO A 86 7.60 -8.81 -13.27
N PRO A 87 7.94 -8.12 -12.18
CA PRO A 87 9.34 -7.89 -11.82
C PRO A 87 10.07 -9.20 -11.57
N LYS A 88 11.37 -9.24 -11.93
CA LYS A 88 12.26 -10.35 -11.58
C LYS A 88 12.51 -10.36 -10.06
N ILE A 89 13.04 -11.46 -9.53
CA ILE A 89 13.48 -11.54 -8.13
C ILE A 89 14.45 -10.38 -7.84
N GLY A 90 14.19 -9.63 -6.77
CA GLY A 90 14.94 -8.43 -6.40
C GLY A 90 14.61 -7.17 -7.21
N GLY A 91 13.71 -7.26 -8.21
CA GLY A 91 13.30 -6.15 -9.06
C GLY A 91 12.03 -5.43 -8.59
N ARG A 92 11.61 -5.65 -7.34
CA ARG A 92 10.48 -4.91 -6.77
C ARG A 92 10.91 -3.49 -6.43
N THR A 93 10.05 -2.52 -6.71
CA THR A 93 10.32 -1.10 -6.47
C THR A 93 9.53 -0.59 -5.29
N GLU A 94 10.14 0.31 -4.51
CA GLU A 94 9.43 1.08 -3.50
C GLU A 94 8.57 2.16 -4.16
N VAL A 95 7.42 2.45 -3.56
CA VAL A 95 6.48 3.48 -3.99
C VAL A 95 6.04 4.32 -2.79
N MET A 96 5.68 5.56 -3.04
CA MET A 96 4.98 6.40 -2.07
C MET A 96 3.47 6.15 -2.18
N ALA A 97 2.78 6.03 -1.06
CA ALA A 97 1.33 5.98 -1.01
C ALA A 97 0.77 7.19 -0.26
N VAL A 98 -0.39 7.68 -0.72
CA VAL A 98 -1.11 8.78 -0.09
C VAL A 98 -2.58 8.43 -0.05
N VAL A 99 -3.17 8.52 1.14
CA VAL A 99 -4.61 8.31 1.36
C VAL A 99 -5.21 9.63 1.82
N GLU A 100 -6.25 10.07 1.12
CA GLU A 100 -7.00 11.28 1.48
C GLU A 100 -8.35 10.90 2.06
N VAL A 101 -8.61 11.37 3.27
CA VAL A 101 -9.88 11.21 3.98
C VAL A 101 -10.51 12.59 4.12
N ILE A 102 -11.77 12.69 3.72
CA ILE A 102 -12.57 13.91 3.81
C ILE A 102 -13.65 13.67 4.85
N ASP A 103 -13.61 14.43 5.94
CA ASP A 103 -14.63 14.42 6.99
C ASP A 103 -15.34 15.78 7.01
N GLY A 104 -16.45 15.87 6.29
CA GLY A 104 -17.16 17.13 6.08
C GLY A 104 -16.25 18.18 5.43
N GLY A 105 -15.93 19.25 6.16
CA GLY A 105 -15.04 20.32 5.70
C GLY A 105 -13.56 20.12 6.07
N LYS A 106 -13.22 19.03 6.76
CA LYS A 106 -11.85 18.73 7.22
C LYS A 106 -11.19 17.71 6.29
N HIS A 107 -9.89 17.85 6.11
CA HIS A 107 -9.08 17.01 5.25
C HIS A 107 -7.98 16.36 6.06
N TYR A 108 -7.84 15.03 5.92
CA TYR A 108 -6.74 14.27 6.48
C TYR A 108 -6.02 13.56 5.36
N ARG A 109 -4.73 13.86 5.21
CA ARG A 109 -3.87 13.20 4.23
C ARG A 109 -2.86 12.34 4.97
N PHE A 110 -3.07 11.03 4.93
CA PHE A 110 -2.09 10.05 5.39
C PHE A 110 -1.04 9.87 4.31
N VAL A 111 0.22 10.06 4.69
CA VAL A 111 1.36 9.99 3.79
C VAL A 111 2.27 8.86 4.23
N PHE A 112 2.61 7.99 3.28
CA PHE A 112 3.45 6.82 3.47
C PHE A 112 4.64 6.92 2.51
N PRO A 113 5.79 7.48 2.96
CA PRO A 113 6.89 7.83 2.07
C PRO A 113 7.51 6.63 1.34
N ARG A 114 7.64 5.49 2.03
CA ARG A 114 8.25 4.27 1.49
C ARG A 114 7.32 3.09 1.74
N CYS A 115 6.82 2.52 0.67
CA CYS A 115 5.99 1.33 0.68
C CYS A 115 6.51 0.32 -0.33
N MET A 116 6.36 -0.97 -0.04
CA MET A 116 6.69 -2.04 -0.97
C MET A 116 5.61 -3.11 -0.97
N GLN A 117 5.27 -3.61 -2.15
CA GLN A 117 4.44 -4.81 -2.27
C GLN A 117 5.26 -6.02 -1.78
N MET A 118 4.93 -6.53 -0.60
CA MET A 118 5.65 -7.68 0.00
C MET A 118 4.87 -8.99 -0.16
N GLU A 119 3.55 -8.91 -0.25
CA GLU A 119 2.67 -10.07 -0.26
C GLU A 119 2.44 -10.66 -1.66
N GLY A 120 1.98 -11.92 -1.69
CA GLY A 120 1.51 -12.57 -2.91
C GLY A 120 0.19 -11.96 -3.36
N VAL A 121 0.11 -11.60 -4.64
CA VAL A 121 -1.12 -11.09 -5.25
C VAL A 121 -2.01 -12.27 -5.61
N SER A 122 -3.22 -12.34 -5.05
CA SER A 122 -4.24 -13.34 -5.37
C SER A 122 -5.47 -12.64 -5.94
N GLY A 123 -5.84 -12.94 -7.18
CA GLY A 123 -7.02 -12.38 -7.84
C GLY A 123 -8.09 -13.44 -8.11
N ASP A 124 -9.34 -13.12 -7.79
CA ASP A 124 -10.51 -13.92 -8.18
C ASP A 124 -11.09 -13.37 -9.49
N LEU A 125 -11.10 -14.19 -10.54
CA LEU A 125 -11.61 -13.84 -11.87
C LEU A 125 -12.93 -14.57 -12.19
N ALA A 126 -13.63 -15.05 -11.17
CA ALA A 126 -14.93 -15.67 -11.33
C ALA A 126 -15.97 -14.67 -11.86
N LYS A 127 -16.79 -15.11 -12.82
CA LYS A 127 -17.88 -14.30 -13.41
C LYS A 127 -18.91 -13.82 -12.38
N THR A 128 -19.03 -14.52 -11.25
CA THR A 128 -19.97 -14.20 -10.17
C THR A 128 -19.52 -13.07 -9.27
N LYS A 129 -18.29 -12.57 -9.43
CA LYS A 129 -17.72 -11.49 -8.62
C LYS A 129 -17.07 -10.44 -9.53
N GLU A 130 -16.90 -9.25 -8.97
CA GLU A 130 -16.11 -8.21 -9.61
C GLU A 130 -14.62 -8.60 -9.63
N ALA A 131 -13.96 -8.36 -10.76
CA ALA A 131 -12.52 -8.58 -10.91
C ALA A 131 -11.76 -7.34 -10.43
N VAL A 132 -11.13 -7.45 -9.27
CA VAL A 132 -10.39 -6.35 -8.62
C VAL A 132 -8.88 -6.59 -8.65
N LEU A 133 -8.11 -5.51 -8.47
CA LEU A 133 -6.67 -5.55 -8.28
C LEU A 133 -6.34 -5.27 -6.80
N PRO A 134 -5.93 -6.29 -6.01
CA PRO A 134 -5.65 -6.10 -4.59
C PRO A 134 -4.27 -5.49 -4.38
N LEU A 135 -4.22 -4.23 -3.98
CA LEU A 135 -3.00 -3.53 -3.60
C LEU A 135 -2.74 -3.75 -2.11
N ARG A 136 -1.56 -4.27 -1.77
CA ARG A 136 -1.16 -4.62 -0.38
C ARG A 136 0.26 -4.15 -0.12
N LEU A 137 0.36 -2.94 0.43
CA LEU A 137 1.62 -2.25 0.63
C LEU A 137 2.09 -2.39 2.08
N ALA A 138 3.29 -2.93 2.27
CA ALA A 138 3.99 -2.85 3.54
C ALA A 138 4.71 -1.51 3.62
N VAL A 139 4.45 -0.75 4.68
CA VAL A 139 5.11 0.53 4.97
C VAL A 139 6.50 0.25 5.52
N GLN A 140 7.48 0.97 5.02
CA GLN A 140 8.87 0.91 5.46
C GLN A 140 9.23 2.21 6.16
N GLY A 141 9.73 2.09 7.39
CA GLY A 141 10.36 3.19 8.12
C GLY A 141 11.87 3.27 7.87
N GLY A 142 12.49 4.28 8.45
CA GLY A 142 13.94 4.35 8.64
C GLY A 142 14.26 5.26 9.82
N ASP A 143 15.49 5.15 10.35
CA ASP A 143 15.89 5.96 11.52
C ASP A 143 15.81 7.47 11.25
N ASP A 144 15.96 7.88 9.99
CA ASP A 144 15.94 9.27 9.54
C ASP A 144 14.62 9.70 8.87
N LEU A 145 13.59 8.84 8.85
CA LEU A 145 12.33 9.12 8.16
C LEU A 145 11.14 8.48 8.86
N ASP A 146 10.14 9.30 9.19
CA ASP A 146 8.85 8.82 9.69
C ASP A 146 8.24 7.79 8.72
N ALA A 147 7.90 6.61 9.23
CA ALA A 147 7.28 5.56 8.44
C ALA A 147 5.97 6.02 7.80
N TRP A 148 5.22 6.87 8.51
CA TRP A 148 4.02 7.53 8.02
C TRP A 148 3.69 8.76 8.86
N TYR A 149 2.93 9.70 8.30
CA TYR A 149 2.44 10.87 9.00
C TYR A 149 1.11 11.36 8.42
N VAL A 150 0.41 12.22 9.15
CA VAL A 150 -0.86 12.84 8.72
C VAL A 150 -0.68 14.34 8.59
N LEU A 151 -1.12 14.88 7.46
CA LEU A 151 -1.29 16.31 7.25
C LEU A 151 -2.77 16.64 7.32
N THR A 152 -3.16 17.61 8.15
CA THR A 152 -4.57 17.98 8.32
C THR A 152 -4.76 19.48 8.55
N ASP A 153 -5.94 19.98 8.17
CA ASP A 153 -6.44 21.32 8.47
C ASP A 153 -7.37 21.34 9.69
N ASP A 154 -7.55 20.21 10.40
CA ASP A 154 -8.38 20.13 11.59
C ASP A 154 -7.75 20.89 12.77
N PRO A 155 -8.40 21.96 13.28
CA PRO A 155 -7.85 22.72 14.41
C PRO A 155 -7.74 21.88 15.70
N ALA A 156 -8.38 20.71 15.79
CA ALA A 156 -8.22 19.80 16.92
C ALA A 156 -6.78 19.27 17.08
N PHE A 157 -5.94 19.35 16.03
CA PHE A 157 -4.53 18.96 16.08
C PHE A 157 -3.60 20.10 16.52
N ALA A 158 -4.13 21.28 16.85
CA ALA A 158 -3.33 22.37 17.39
C ALA A 158 -2.65 21.94 18.71
N PRO A 159 -1.34 22.17 18.90
CA PRO A 159 -0.66 21.85 20.15
C PRO A 159 -1.32 22.54 21.34
N ALA A 160 -1.38 21.84 22.48
CA ALA A 160 -1.72 22.50 23.75
C ALA A 160 -0.67 23.57 24.06
N ALA A 161 -1.14 24.77 24.45
CA ALA A 161 -0.30 25.90 24.82
C ALA A 161 0.48 25.67 26.13
#